data_AF-A0A742T138-F1
#
_entry.id   AF-A0A742T138-F1
#
_cell.length_a   1.000
_cell.length_b   1.000
_cell.length_c   1.000
_cell.angle_alpha   90.00
_cell.angle_beta   90.00
_cell.angle_gamma   90.00
#
_symmetry.space_group_name_H-M   'P 1'
#
loop_
_entity.id
_entity.type
_entity.pdbx_description
1 polymer ?
#
loop_
_entity_poly.entity_id
_entity_poly.type
_entity_poly.pdbx_seq_one_letter_code
_entity_poly.pdbx_strand_id
1 'polypeptide(L)'
;WLQQTIAEFENTRDDIPFGLSDDDARILIVLKRALASLEREQVRHEHAEWSDATFGDVGPIGPLKHLSKEALEAAADPSDPLEWADMQFLLWDAQRHMGFSDEFITRAMIEKLEINKSRQWPEPKDGEPRLHIKEQPTPVVPEEMNFSTACNFVQINGMAKEERTTLAMRAWNACRAAMLNGGKS
;
A
#
# COMPACT_ATOMS: atom_id res chain seq x y z
N TRP A 1 30.98 12.97 -17.20
CA TRP A 1 30.44 14.08 -18.01
C TRP A 1 29.35 14.84 -17.25
N LEU A 2 28.19 14.25 -16.94
CA LEU A 2 27.09 14.94 -16.23
C LEU A 2 27.51 15.66 -14.93
N GLN A 3 28.27 14.99 -14.06
CA GLN A 3 28.81 15.58 -12.83
C GLN A 3 29.66 16.82 -13.10
N GLN A 4 30.53 16.76 -14.12
CA GLN A 4 31.37 17.88 -14.52
C GLN A 4 30.53 19.04 -15.06
N THR A 5 29.55 18.76 -15.92
CA THR A 5 28.64 19.79 -16.44
C THR A 5 27.84 20.46 -15.32
N ILE A 6 27.34 19.69 -14.34
CA ILE A 6 26.66 20.26 -13.16
C ILE A 6 27.61 21.18 -12.38
N ALA A 7 28.85 20.75 -12.13
CA ALA A 7 29.84 21.56 -11.44
C ALA A 7 30.15 22.86 -12.20
N GLU A 8 30.24 22.82 -13.53
CA GLU A 8 30.43 24.02 -14.37
C GLU A 8 29.27 25.02 -14.23
N PHE A 9 28.03 24.53 -14.22
CA PHE A 9 26.84 25.37 -13.98
C PHE A 9 26.81 25.95 -12.55
N GLU A 10 27.21 25.18 -11.54
CA GLU A 10 27.28 25.65 -10.16
C GLU A 10 28.35 26.72 -9.96
N ASN A 11 29.54 26.52 -10.54
CA ASN A 11 30.59 27.54 -10.53
C ASN A 11 30.12 28.82 -11.21
N THR A 12 29.47 28.70 -12.38
CA THR A 12 28.93 29.86 -13.12
C THR A 12 27.88 30.60 -12.31
N ARG A 13 27.01 29.89 -11.58
CA ARG A 13 26.01 30.49 -10.68
C ARG A 13 26.67 31.32 -9.59
N ASP A 14 27.75 30.81 -9.01
CA ASP A 14 28.40 31.38 -7.83
C ASP A 14 29.32 32.56 -8.21
N ASP A 15 29.82 32.59 -9.45
CA ASP A 15 30.69 33.65 -9.98
C ASP A 15 29.93 34.90 -10.48
N ILE A 16 28.63 34.79 -10.79
CA ILE A 16 27.83 35.89 -11.35
C ILE A 16 27.04 36.60 -10.23
N PRO A 17 27.13 37.95 -10.08
CA PRO A 17 26.45 38.69 -9.00
C PRO A 17 24.92 38.54 -8.94
N PHE A 18 24.30 38.16 -10.07
CA PHE A 18 22.86 37.97 -10.22
C PHE A 18 22.47 36.48 -10.37
N GLY A 19 23.42 35.55 -10.27
CA GLY A 19 23.20 34.12 -10.46
C GLY A 19 22.99 33.68 -11.91
N LEU A 20 22.46 32.47 -12.08
CA LEU A 20 22.10 31.89 -13.37
C LEU A 20 20.85 32.56 -13.97
N SER A 21 20.73 32.53 -15.29
CA SER A 21 19.45 32.81 -15.95
C SER A 21 18.38 31.79 -15.56
N ASP A 22 17.10 32.14 -15.73
CA ASP A 22 15.98 31.22 -15.43
C ASP A 22 16.09 29.91 -16.21
N ASP A 23 16.53 29.97 -17.47
CA ASP A 23 16.72 28.79 -18.31
C ASP A 23 17.90 27.95 -17.83
N ASP A 24 19.03 28.57 -17.49
CA ASP A 24 20.20 27.86 -16.95
C ASP A 24 19.91 27.23 -15.59
N ALA A 25 19.15 27.91 -14.73
CA ALA A 25 18.71 27.37 -13.45
C ALA A 25 17.80 26.15 -13.65
N ARG A 26 16.89 26.17 -14.63
CA ARG A 26 16.07 25.00 -15.00
C ARG A 26 16.91 23.86 -15.56
N ILE A 27 17.88 24.16 -16.42
CA ILE A 27 18.81 23.16 -16.96
C ILE A 27 19.57 22.49 -15.82
N LEU A 28 20.14 23.26 -14.89
CA LEU A 28 20.85 22.72 -13.73
C LEU A 28 19.97 21.78 -12.89
N ILE A 29 18.70 22.13 -12.67
CA ILE A 29 17.74 21.27 -11.95
C ILE A 29 17.52 19.95 -12.71
N VAL A 30 17.33 20.00 -14.03
CA VAL A 30 17.13 18.80 -14.85
C VAL A 30 18.37 17.92 -14.85
N LEU A 31 19.56 18.50 -15.00
CA LEU A 31 20.82 17.75 -14.96
C LEU A 31 21.02 17.05 -13.61
N LYS A 32 20.74 17.73 -12.49
CA LYS A 32 20.83 17.12 -11.16
C LYS A 32 19.83 15.97 -10.97
N ARG A 33 18.60 16.10 -11.46
CA ARG A 33 17.60 15.02 -11.44
C ARG A 33 18.04 13.83 -12.29
N ALA A 34 18.60 14.09 -13.47
CA ALA A 34 19.13 13.05 -14.35
C ALA A 34 20.31 12.31 -13.69
N LEU A 35 21.24 13.04 -13.08
CA LEU A 35 22.37 12.44 -12.35
C LEU A 35 21.89 11.53 -11.22
N ALA A 36 21.00 12.02 -10.35
CA ALA A 36 20.45 11.22 -9.25
C ALA A 36 19.69 9.97 -9.74
N SER A 37 18.99 10.07 -10.88
CA SER A 37 18.31 8.92 -11.50
C SER A 37 19.31 7.87 -11.98
N LEU A 38 20.38 8.29 -12.65
CA LEU A 38 21.40 7.39 -13.18
C LEU A 38 22.22 6.72 -12.07
N GLU A 39 22.58 7.46 -11.02
CA GLU A 39 23.28 6.90 -9.86
C GLU A 39 22.43 5.84 -9.16
N ARG A 40 21.13 6.09 -9.01
CA ARG A 40 20.19 5.12 -8.43
C ARG A 40 19.97 3.90 -9.32
N GLU A 41 19.93 4.08 -10.63
CA GLU A 41 19.83 2.98 -11.60
C GLU A 41 21.08 2.09 -11.55
N GLN A 42 22.27 2.68 -11.50
CA GLN A 42 23.53 1.96 -11.35
C GLN A 42 23.54 1.09 -10.08
N VAL A 43 23.21 1.67 -8.92
CA VAL A 43 23.14 0.94 -7.65
C VAL A 43 22.14 -0.23 -7.73
N ARG A 44 21.01 -0.03 -8.41
CA ARG A 44 20.01 -1.09 -8.60
C ARG A 44 20.52 -2.24 -9.47
N HIS A 45 21.26 -1.94 -10.54
CA HIS A 45 21.88 -2.96 -11.39
C HIS A 45 22.95 -3.75 -10.64
N GLU A 46 23.86 -3.07 -9.94
CA GLU A 46 24.90 -3.71 -9.14
C GLU A 46 24.30 -4.60 -8.04
N HIS A 47 23.26 -4.11 -7.37
CA HIS A 47 22.52 -4.91 -6.39
C HIS A 47 21.90 -6.16 -7.03
N ALA A 48 21.27 -6.05 -8.19
CA ALA A 48 20.66 -7.19 -8.87
C ALA A 48 21.70 -8.24 -9.28
N GLU A 49 22.83 -7.82 -9.85
CA GLU A 49 23.93 -8.72 -10.23
C GLU A 49 24.51 -9.45 -9.01
N TRP A 50 24.73 -8.72 -7.91
CA TRP A 50 25.20 -9.30 -6.66
C TRP A 50 24.18 -10.27 -6.04
N SER A 51 22.90 -9.90 -6.03
CA SER A 51 21.81 -10.73 -5.51
C SER A 51 21.72 -12.05 -6.28
N ASP A 52 21.73 -11.98 -7.62
CA ASP A 52 21.71 -13.17 -8.48
C ASP A 52 22.92 -14.07 -8.26
N ALA A 53 24.11 -13.50 -8.12
CA ALA A 53 25.33 -14.26 -7.84
C ALA A 53 25.31 -14.93 -6.45
N THR A 54 24.66 -14.31 -5.47
CA THR A 54 24.68 -14.74 -4.07
C THR A 54 23.55 -15.73 -3.75
N PHE A 55 22.34 -15.45 -4.21
CA PHE A 55 21.12 -16.17 -3.82
C PHE A 55 20.55 -17.04 -4.95
N GLY A 56 20.94 -16.78 -6.20
CA GLY A 56 20.44 -17.51 -7.37
C GLY A 56 18.99 -17.18 -7.71
N ASP A 57 18.33 -18.09 -8.44
CA ASP A 57 16.96 -17.92 -8.93
C ASP A 57 15.92 -18.27 -7.85
N VAL A 58 15.67 -17.31 -6.96
CA VAL A 58 14.66 -17.41 -5.89
C VAL A 58 13.42 -16.58 -6.20
N GLY A 59 12.26 -16.97 -5.70
CA GLY A 59 11.03 -16.18 -5.85
C GLY A 59 10.97 -14.95 -4.91
N PRO A 60 10.01 -14.03 -5.12
CA PRO A 60 9.92 -12.77 -4.35
C PRO A 60 9.54 -12.94 -2.88
N ILE A 61 9.05 -14.11 -2.48
CA ILE A 61 8.45 -14.32 -1.16
C ILE A 61 9.50 -14.23 -0.05
N GLY A 62 10.73 -14.65 -0.31
CA GLY A 62 11.85 -14.51 0.63
C GLY A 62 12.13 -13.04 0.93
N PRO A 63 12.49 -12.23 -0.08
CA PRO A 63 12.70 -10.79 0.07
C PRO A 63 11.52 -10.05 0.72
N LEU A 64 10.27 -10.39 0.39
CA LEU A 64 9.09 -9.76 1.02
C LEU A 64 8.93 -10.09 2.51
N LYS A 65 9.25 -11.33 2.92
CA LYS A 65 9.27 -11.71 4.34
C LYS A 65 10.38 -11.00 5.08
N HIS A 66 11.53 -10.81 4.43
CA HIS A 66 12.66 -10.06 4.98
C HIS A 66 12.32 -8.57 5.11
N LEU A 67 11.70 -7.97 4.09
CA LEU A 67 11.25 -6.58 4.09
C LEU A 67 10.35 -6.25 5.28
N SER A 68 9.53 -7.22 5.72
CA SER A 68 8.67 -7.05 6.89
C SER A 68 9.47 -6.92 8.20
N LYS A 69 10.68 -7.50 8.29
CA LYS A 69 11.59 -7.35 9.42
C LYS A 69 12.33 -6.02 9.36
N GLU A 70 12.89 -5.67 8.21
CA GLU A 70 13.61 -4.40 8.01
C GLU A 70 12.69 -3.20 8.25
N ALA A 71 11.40 -3.30 7.90
CA ALA A 71 10.42 -2.28 8.25
C ALA A 71 10.24 -2.07 9.77
N LEU A 72 10.44 -3.12 10.58
CA LEU A 72 10.41 -3.01 12.04
C LEU A 72 11.72 -2.43 12.60
N GLU A 73 12.86 -2.78 11.98
CA GLU A 73 14.18 -2.26 12.34
C GLU A 73 14.26 -0.74 12.02
N ALA A 74 13.86 -0.34 10.82
CA ALA A 74 13.69 1.07 10.43
C ALA A 74 12.68 1.83 11.31
N ALA A 75 11.62 1.17 11.80
CA ALA A 75 10.68 1.81 12.72
C ALA A 75 11.26 1.99 14.13
N ALA A 76 12.22 1.15 14.54
CA ALA A 76 12.90 1.23 15.82
C ALA A 76 14.00 2.30 15.83
N ASP A 77 14.72 2.47 14.72
CA ASP A 77 15.68 3.56 14.51
C ASP A 77 15.48 4.27 13.17
N PRO A 78 14.47 5.16 13.05
CA PRO A 78 14.20 5.86 11.80
C PRO A 78 15.31 6.84 11.40
N SER A 79 16.29 7.08 12.26
CA SER A 79 17.44 7.94 11.98
C SER A 79 18.59 7.21 11.27
N ASP A 80 18.59 5.88 11.25
CA ASP A 80 19.57 5.09 10.53
C ASP A 80 19.19 4.97 9.04
N PRO A 81 19.94 5.59 8.11
CA PRO A 81 19.65 5.50 6.69
C PRO A 81 19.87 4.10 6.09
N LEU A 82 20.62 3.21 6.74
CA LEU A 82 20.89 1.86 6.23
C LEU A 82 19.66 0.97 6.30
N GLU A 83 18.87 1.08 7.36
CA GLU A 83 17.59 0.37 7.52
C GLU A 83 16.59 0.71 6.38
N TRP A 84 16.61 1.97 5.93
CA TRP A 84 15.84 2.39 4.75
C TRP A 84 16.40 1.84 3.44
N ALA A 85 17.73 1.71 3.34
CA ALA A 85 18.38 1.13 2.18
C ALA A 85 18.07 -0.36 2.05
N ASP A 86 18.05 -1.11 3.15
CA ASP A 86 17.68 -2.53 3.15
C ASP A 86 16.24 -2.73 2.67
N MET A 87 15.30 -1.89 3.11
CA MET A 87 13.94 -1.91 2.57
C MET A 87 13.89 -1.70 1.04
N GLN A 88 14.72 -0.78 0.51
CA GLN A 88 14.76 -0.48 -0.92
C GLN A 88 15.34 -1.65 -1.73
N PHE A 89 16.43 -2.24 -1.25
CA PHE A 89 17.06 -3.40 -1.87
C PHE A 89 16.12 -4.60 -1.93
N LEU A 90 15.47 -4.93 -0.81
CA LEU A 90 14.53 -6.05 -0.73
C LEU A 90 13.29 -5.82 -1.60
N LEU A 91 12.80 -4.59 -1.71
CA LEU A 91 11.68 -4.26 -2.59
C LEU A 91 12.06 -4.39 -4.08
N TRP A 92 13.24 -3.88 -4.49
CA TRP A 92 13.71 -4.04 -5.87
C TRP A 92 13.91 -5.50 -6.23
N ASP A 93 14.49 -6.27 -5.32
CA ASP A 93 14.75 -7.70 -5.55
C ASP A 93 13.44 -8.48 -5.71
N ALA A 94 12.46 -8.24 -4.82
CA ALA A 94 11.13 -8.84 -4.94
C ALA A 94 10.44 -8.49 -6.27
N GLN A 95 10.51 -7.23 -6.71
CA GLN A 95 9.92 -6.80 -7.98
C GLN A 95 10.60 -7.47 -9.17
N ARG A 96 11.93 -7.53 -9.15
CA ARG A 96 12.76 -8.14 -10.20
C ARG A 96 12.49 -9.63 -10.33
N HIS A 97 12.44 -10.37 -9.22
CA HIS A 97 12.11 -11.81 -9.22
C HIS A 97 10.67 -12.09 -9.67
N MET A 98 9.76 -11.12 -9.61
CA MET A 98 8.42 -11.20 -10.21
C MET A 98 8.37 -10.78 -11.68
N GLY A 99 9.49 -10.34 -12.26
CA GLY A 99 9.54 -9.83 -13.63
C GLY A 99 8.85 -8.48 -13.82
N PHE A 100 8.66 -7.70 -12.75
CA PHE A 100 8.11 -6.35 -12.88
C PHE A 100 9.18 -5.38 -13.34
N SER A 101 8.97 -4.80 -14.53
CA SER A 101 9.81 -3.71 -15.03
C SER A 101 9.51 -2.39 -14.32
N ASP A 102 10.46 -1.46 -14.42
CA ASP A 102 10.33 -0.12 -13.85
C ASP A 102 9.15 0.64 -14.43
N GLU A 103 8.98 0.56 -15.74
CA GLU A 103 7.83 1.15 -16.42
C GLU A 103 6.50 0.58 -15.90
N PHE A 104 6.45 -0.75 -15.70
CA PHE A 104 5.26 -1.42 -15.23
C PHE A 104 4.90 -1.01 -13.80
N ILE A 105 5.87 -1.04 -12.89
CA ILE A 105 5.62 -0.64 -11.49
C ILE A 105 5.31 0.86 -11.39
N THR A 106 5.97 1.72 -12.16
CA THR A 106 5.63 3.16 -12.20
C THR A 106 4.19 3.39 -12.64
N ARG A 107 3.72 2.69 -13.66
CA ARG A 107 2.32 2.78 -14.10
C ARG A 107 1.35 2.33 -13.02
N ALA A 108 1.63 1.20 -12.36
CA ALA A 108 0.85 0.71 -11.25
C ALA A 108 0.84 1.71 -10.06
N MET A 109 1.95 2.39 -9.79
CA MET A 109 2.03 3.44 -8.77
C MET A 109 1.17 4.65 -9.13
N ILE A 110 1.15 5.09 -10.40
CA ILE A 110 0.29 6.19 -10.87
C ILE A 110 -1.18 5.83 -10.67
N GLU A 111 -1.61 4.66 -11.14
CA GLU A 111 -2.98 4.18 -10.98
C GLU A 111 -3.36 4.05 -9.50
N LYS A 112 -2.46 3.49 -8.68
CA LYS A 112 -2.70 3.31 -7.25
C LYS A 112 -2.79 4.65 -6.51
N LEU A 113 -2.04 5.66 -6.93
CA LEU A 113 -2.09 7.00 -6.36
C LEU A 113 -3.46 7.65 -6.60
N GLU A 114 -4.02 7.54 -7.80
CA GLU A 114 -5.36 8.07 -8.09
C GLU A 114 -6.44 7.35 -7.28
N ILE A 115 -6.36 6.02 -7.16
CA ILE A 115 -7.25 5.25 -6.26
C ILE A 115 -7.12 5.72 -4.81
N ASN A 116 -5.92 6.03 -4.34
CA ASN A 116 -5.71 6.48 -2.96
C ASN A 116 -6.25 7.90 -2.72
N LYS A 117 -6.14 8.80 -3.71
CA LYS A 117 -6.71 10.16 -3.66
C LYS A 117 -8.24 10.16 -3.61
N SER A 118 -8.90 9.15 -4.21
CA SER A 118 -10.36 9.04 -4.21
C SER A 118 -10.94 8.39 -2.95
N ARG A 119 -10.11 7.94 -2.00
CA ARG A 119 -10.54 7.28 -0.76
C ARG A 119 -10.79 8.28 0.36
N GLN A 120 -11.62 7.88 1.31
CA GLN A 120 -11.74 8.56 2.60
C GLN A 120 -10.74 8.00 3.60
N TRP A 121 -10.10 8.90 4.34
CA TRP A 121 -9.05 8.60 5.32
C TRP A 121 -9.44 9.15 6.69
N PRO A 122 -9.11 8.44 7.78
CA PRO A 122 -9.32 8.94 9.13
C PRO A 122 -8.34 10.09 9.45
N GLU A 123 -8.61 10.79 10.54
CA GLU A 123 -7.71 11.84 11.06
C GLU A 123 -6.29 11.31 11.30
N PRO A 124 -5.26 12.15 11.03
CA PRO A 124 -3.88 11.82 11.33
C PRO A 124 -3.62 11.43 12.79
N LYS A 125 -2.95 10.28 12.99
CA LYS A 125 -2.32 9.93 14.26
C LYS A 125 -0.85 9.59 14.01
N ASP A 126 0.03 10.16 14.83
CA ASP A 126 1.47 9.92 14.76
C ASP A 126 1.82 8.51 15.27
N GLY A 127 2.83 7.89 14.65
CA GLY A 127 3.29 6.54 14.97
C GLY A 127 2.33 5.38 14.61
N GLU A 128 1.18 5.65 13.99
CA GLU A 128 0.15 4.64 13.74
C GLU A 128 -0.17 4.47 12.24
N PRO A 129 -0.37 3.22 11.76
CA PRO A 129 -0.83 2.99 10.41
C PRO A 129 -2.20 3.61 10.16
N ARG A 130 -2.36 4.28 9.01
CA ARG A 130 -3.66 4.80 8.56
C ARG A 130 -4.24 3.89 7.50
N LEU A 131 -5.43 3.37 7.79
CA LEU A 131 -6.20 2.54 6.87
C LEU A 131 -7.36 3.34 6.30
N HIS A 132 -7.65 3.16 5.01
CA HIS A 132 -8.81 3.77 4.37
C HIS A 132 -10.10 3.27 5.00
N ILE A 133 -11.10 4.15 5.07
CA ILE A 133 -12.44 3.78 5.53
C ILE A 133 -13.08 2.90 4.45
N LYS A 134 -13.41 1.66 4.80
CA LYS A 134 -14.26 0.80 3.96
C LYS A 134 -15.71 1.21 4.24
N GLU A 135 -16.46 1.57 3.19
CA GLU A 135 -17.91 1.67 3.32
C GLU A 135 -18.42 0.31 3.79
N GLN A 136 -19.01 0.26 4.99
CA GLN A 136 -19.76 -0.92 5.38
C GLN A 136 -20.93 -1.04 4.40
N PRO A 137 -21.18 -2.21 3.79
CA PRO A 137 -22.41 -2.41 3.03
C PRO A 137 -23.57 -2.05 3.95
N THR A 138 -24.50 -1.23 3.44
CA THR A 138 -25.68 -0.81 4.19
C THR A 138 -26.34 -2.05 4.77
N PRO A 139 -26.66 -2.10 6.08
CA PRO A 139 -27.37 -3.24 6.63
C PRO A 139 -28.63 -3.46 5.79
N VAL A 140 -28.72 -4.59 5.09
CA VAL A 140 -29.94 -4.98 4.40
C VAL A 140 -30.93 -5.34 5.49
N VAL A 141 -31.73 -4.37 5.91
CA VAL A 141 -32.81 -4.59 6.87
C VAL A 141 -33.92 -5.30 6.10
N PRO A 142 -34.29 -6.55 6.47
CA PRO A 142 -35.44 -7.22 5.87
C PRO A 142 -36.70 -6.40 6.13
N GLU A 143 -37.65 -6.41 5.19
CA GLU A 143 -38.95 -5.75 5.37
C GLU A 143 -39.68 -6.26 6.62
N GLU A 144 -40.55 -5.41 7.20
CA GLU A 144 -41.34 -5.79 8.36
C GLU A 144 -42.17 -7.06 8.07
N MET A 145 -41.99 -8.07 8.92
CA MET A 145 -42.72 -9.32 8.80
C MET A 145 -44.19 -9.11 9.19
N ASN A 146 -45.09 -9.30 8.24
CA ASN A 146 -46.51 -9.32 8.55
C ASN A 146 -46.93 -10.62 9.26
N PHE A 147 -48.12 -10.59 9.89
CA PHE A 147 -48.63 -11.71 10.68
C PHE A 147 -48.75 -13.02 9.88
N SER A 148 -49.19 -12.94 8.62
CA SER A 148 -49.33 -14.12 7.76
C SER A 148 -47.99 -14.78 7.46
N THR A 149 -46.97 -13.96 7.15
CA THR A 149 -45.59 -14.41 6.94
C THR A 149 -45.02 -15.05 8.20
N ALA A 150 -45.29 -14.47 9.38
CA ALA A 150 -44.87 -15.04 10.66
C ALA A 150 -45.51 -16.41 10.93
N CYS A 151 -46.81 -16.56 10.69
CA CYS A 151 -47.50 -17.85 10.83
C CYS A 151 -46.93 -18.92 9.91
N ASN A 152 -46.71 -18.59 8.63
CA ASN A 152 -46.13 -19.51 7.65
C ASN A 152 -44.70 -19.93 8.04
N PHE A 153 -43.89 -18.98 8.51
CA PHE A 153 -42.53 -19.26 8.97
C PHE A 153 -42.50 -20.26 10.13
N VAL A 154 -43.38 -20.09 11.11
CA VAL A 154 -43.50 -21.00 12.26
C VAL A 154 -43.93 -22.41 11.82
N GLN A 155 -44.86 -22.51 10.86
CA GLN A 155 -45.35 -23.78 10.35
C GLN A 155 -44.29 -24.53 9.53
N ILE A 156 -43.64 -23.86 8.58
CA ILE A 156 -42.65 -24.47 7.68
C ILE A 156 -41.44 -25.00 8.46
N ASN A 157 -41.01 -24.29 9.50
CA ASN A 157 -39.86 -24.69 10.31
C ASN A 157 -40.22 -25.64 11.46
N GLY A 158 -41.45 -26.17 11.50
CA GLY A 158 -41.86 -27.15 12.50
C GLY A 158 -41.96 -26.62 13.93
N MET A 159 -42.01 -25.29 14.11
CA MET A 159 -41.97 -24.63 15.41
C MET A 159 -43.37 -24.44 16.03
N ALA A 160 -44.42 -24.97 15.40
CA ALA A 160 -45.81 -24.80 15.82
C ALA A 160 -46.14 -25.37 17.21
N LYS A 161 -45.27 -26.23 17.76
CA LYS A 161 -45.43 -26.86 19.08
C LYS A 161 -44.47 -26.30 20.14
N GLU A 162 -43.66 -25.31 19.80
CA GLU A 162 -42.70 -24.71 20.76
C GLU A 162 -43.38 -23.67 21.65
N GLU A 163 -42.94 -23.59 22.91
CA GLU A 163 -43.38 -22.52 23.79
C GLU A 163 -42.88 -21.15 23.30
N ARG A 164 -43.66 -20.11 23.56
CA ARG A 164 -43.41 -18.75 23.06
C ARG A 164 -42.01 -18.23 23.39
N THR A 165 -41.47 -18.59 24.55
CA THR A 165 -40.14 -18.21 25.03
C THR A 165 -39.03 -18.88 24.24
N THR A 166 -39.18 -20.16 23.88
CA THR A 166 -38.22 -20.90 23.06
C THR A 166 -38.17 -20.37 21.63
N LEU A 167 -39.34 -20.08 21.05
CA LEU A 167 -39.45 -19.52 19.71
C LEU A 167 -38.75 -18.14 19.62
N ALA A 168 -39.00 -17.26 20.59
CA ALA A 168 -38.39 -15.93 20.64
C ALA A 168 -36.85 -16.00 20.75
N MET A 169 -36.34 -16.88 21.62
CA MET A 169 -34.90 -17.09 21.79
C MET A 169 -34.24 -17.61 20.50
N ARG A 170 -34.84 -18.59 19.82
CA ARG A 170 -34.30 -19.17 18.59
C ARG A 170 -34.30 -18.17 17.44
N ALA A 171 -35.39 -17.44 17.26
CA ALA A 171 -35.49 -16.39 16.26
C ALA A 171 -34.42 -15.30 16.49
N TRP A 172 -34.25 -14.83 17.73
CA TRP A 172 -33.22 -13.86 18.09
C TRP A 172 -31.80 -14.35 17.77
N ASN A 173 -31.47 -15.58 18.16
CA ASN A 173 -30.14 -16.15 17.93
C ASN A 173 -29.84 -16.36 16.43
N ALA A 174 -30.83 -16.74 15.63
CA ALA A 174 -30.69 -16.87 14.18
C ALA A 174 -30.41 -15.50 13.52
N CYS A 175 -31.18 -14.46 13.87
CA CYS A 175 -30.94 -13.10 13.38
C CYS A 175 -29.55 -12.59 13.80
N ARG A 176 -29.16 -12.80 15.06
CA ARG A 176 -27.83 -12.43 15.57
C ARG A 176 -26.70 -13.13 14.80
N ALA A 177 -26.84 -14.42 14.50
CA ALA A 177 -25.85 -15.16 13.72
C ALA A 177 -25.73 -14.65 12.27
N ALA A 178 -26.86 -14.32 11.63
CA ALA A 178 -26.87 -13.75 10.29
C ALA A 178 -26.16 -12.39 10.24
N MET A 179 -26.44 -11.50 11.20
CA MET A 179 -25.78 -10.18 11.30
C MET A 179 -24.26 -10.28 11.50
N LEU A 180 -23.79 -11.28 12.25
CA LEU A 180 -22.35 -11.50 12.48
C LEU A 180 -21.64 -12.09 11.24
N ASN A 181 -22.36 -12.83 10.38
CA ASN A 181 -21.79 -13.44 9.18
C ASN A 181 -21.84 -12.52 7.95
N GLY A 182 -22.75 -11.54 7.91
CA GLY A 182 -22.86 -10.57 6.80
C GLY A 182 -21.66 -9.62 6.63
N GLY A 183 -20.70 -9.60 7.57
CA GLY A 183 -19.44 -8.86 7.46
C GLY A 183 -18.27 -9.63 6.84
N LYS A 184 -18.51 -10.83 6.28
CA LYS A 184 -17.47 -11.72 5.70
C LYS A 184 -17.71 -12.03 4.22
N SER A 185 -18.12 -11.05 3.42
CA SER A 185 -18.04 -11.13 1.95
C SER A 185 -17.11 -10.06 1.42
#